data_AF-A0A345VJI7-F1
#
_entry.id   AF-A0A345VJI7-F1
#
_cell.length_a   1.000
_cell.length_b   1.000
_cell.length_c   1.000
_cell.angle_alpha   90.00
_cell.angle_beta   90.00
_cell.angle_gamma   90.00
#
_symmetry.space_group_name_H-M   'P 1'
#
loop_
_entity.id
_entity.type
_entity.pdbx_description
1 polymer ?
#
loop_
_entity_poly.entity_id
_entity_poly.type
_entity_poly.pdbx_seq_one_letter_code
_entity_poly.pdbx_strand_id
1 'polypeptide(L)'
;MGKKEIAGRIAYYEGQTAVVAGKIAALEAARQTLQGTDTSVEYTLESHETIKATHHLAGTPYLEMTNAEEDIVSQMEKYFQDQKDFFLEEIASKLSHYNLTLDSYSRSLTSLRNSLALAE
;
A
#
# COMPACT_ATOMS: atom_id res chain seq x y z
N MET A 1 -7.34 -18.58 -37.57
CA MET A 1 -6.78 -17.21 -37.47
C MET A 1 -5.64 -17.09 -38.46
N GLY A 2 -5.57 -15.98 -39.20
CA GLY A 2 -4.43 -15.74 -40.09
C GLY A 2 -3.19 -15.26 -39.33
N LYS A 3 -1.98 -15.41 -39.89
CA LYS A 3 -0.72 -14.96 -39.28
C LYS A 3 -0.77 -13.51 -38.77
N LYS A 4 -1.35 -12.61 -39.57
CA LYS A 4 -1.50 -11.19 -39.24
C LYS A 4 -2.37 -10.96 -38.00
N GLU A 5 -3.43 -11.76 -37.84
CA GLU A 5 -4.33 -11.70 -36.70
C GLU A 5 -3.64 -12.19 -35.42
N ILE A 6 -2.89 -13.28 -35.50
CA ILE A 6 -2.10 -13.82 -34.38
C ILE A 6 -1.03 -12.82 -33.94
N ALA A 7 -0.30 -12.22 -34.89
CA ALA A 7 0.69 -11.18 -34.61
C ALA A 7 0.06 -9.94 -33.94
N GLY A 8 -1.13 -9.52 -34.38
CA GLY A 8 -1.88 -8.43 -33.74
C GLY A 8 -2.25 -8.73 -32.29
N ARG A 9 -2.66 -9.98 -31.98
CA ARG A 9 -2.95 -10.40 -30.61
C ARG A 9 -1.71 -10.47 -29.74
N ILE A 10 -0.56 -10.88 -30.28
CA ILE A 10 0.72 -10.86 -29.57
C ILE A 10 1.08 -9.43 -29.16
N ALA A 11 1.06 -8.49 -30.11
CA ALA A 11 1.34 -7.09 -29.83
C ALA A 11 0.39 -6.49 -28.78
N TYR A 12 -0.89 -6.87 -28.84
CA TYR A 12 -1.86 -6.49 -27.81
C TYR A 12 -1.48 -6.98 -26.42
N TYR A 13 -1.19 -8.28 -26.24
CA TYR A 13 -0.84 -8.83 -24.92
C TYR A 13 0.52 -8.33 -24.42
N GLU A 14 1.48 -8.05 -25.31
CA GLU A 14 2.74 -7.39 -24.94
C GLU A 14 2.50 -5.96 -24.40
N GLY A 15 1.62 -5.20 -25.07
CA GLY A 15 1.20 -3.89 -24.57
C GLY A 15 0.50 -3.97 -23.20
N GLN A 16 -0.41 -4.92 -23.01
CA GLN A 16 -1.07 -5.12 -21.71
C GLN A 16 -0.09 -5.54 -20.62
N THR A 17 0.90 -6.39 -20.95
CA THR A 17 1.97 -6.80 -20.04
C THR A 17 2.76 -5.59 -19.54
N ALA A 18 3.15 -4.67 -20.45
CA ALA A 18 3.85 -3.45 -20.08
C ALA A 18 3.01 -2.54 -19.16
N VAL A 19 1.71 -2.40 -19.44
CA VAL A 19 0.79 -1.62 -18.61
C VAL A 19 0.67 -2.20 -17.20
N VAL A 20 0.49 -3.52 -17.07
CA VAL A 20 0.38 -4.17 -15.76
C VAL A 20 1.70 -4.10 -14.99
N ALA A 21 2.83 -4.30 -15.65
CA ALA A 21 4.15 -4.13 -15.03
C ALA A 21 4.36 -2.70 -14.49
N GLY A 22 3.93 -1.67 -15.23
CA GLY A 22 3.96 -0.28 -14.75
C GLY A 22 3.10 -0.06 -13.50
N LYS A 23 1.92 -0.68 -13.44
CA LYS A 23 1.04 -0.61 -12.25
C LYS A 23 1.66 -1.31 -11.03
N ILE A 24 2.33 -2.44 -11.24
CA ILE A 24 3.06 -3.15 -10.18
C ILE A 24 4.16 -2.24 -9.62
N ALA A 25 5.01 -1.67 -10.49
CA ALA A 25 6.09 -0.78 -10.06
C ALA A 25 5.58 0.42 -9.25
N ALA A 26 4.47 1.04 -9.68
CA ALA A 26 3.85 2.14 -8.95
C ALA A 26 3.32 1.71 -7.57
N LEU A 27 2.71 0.53 -7.47
CA LEU A 27 2.22 -0.01 -6.20
C LEU A 27 3.36 -0.40 -5.25
N GLU A 28 4.46 -0.96 -5.77
CA GLU A 28 5.63 -1.27 -4.95
C GLU A 28 6.29 -0.01 -4.39
N ALA A 29 6.41 1.05 -5.20
CA ALA A 29 6.88 2.35 -4.73
C ALA A 29 5.96 2.94 -3.66
N ALA A 30 4.64 2.89 -3.86
CA ALA A 30 3.67 3.33 -2.86
C ALA A 30 3.77 2.51 -1.56
N ARG A 31 3.97 1.19 -1.66
CA ARG A 31 4.16 0.31 -0.50
C ARG A 31 5.40 0.71 0.30
N GLN A 32 6.52 0.94 -0.36
CA GLN A 32 7.77 1.33 0.30
C GLN A 32 7.62 2.68 1.03
N THR A 33 7.02 3.67 0.36
CA THR A 33 6.73 4.98 0.96
C THR A 33 5.86 4.82 2.20
N LEU A 34 4.74 4.08 2.09
CA LEU A 34 3.82 3.89 3.20
C LEU A 34 4.46 3.13 4.37
N GLN A 35 5.29 2.12 4.11
CA GLN A 35 6.04 1.40 5.15
C GLN A 35 6.97 2.33 5.94
N GLY A 36 7.62 3.28 5.26
CA GLY A 36 8.51 4.26 5.87
C GLY A 36 7.83 5.43 6.59
N THR A 37 6.53 5.63 6.40
CA THR A 37 5.78 6.70 7.08
C THR A 37 5.65 6.41 8.57
N ASP A 38 6.04 7.37 9.40
CA ASP A 38 5.80 7.33 10.85
C ASP A 38 4.33 7.67 11.15
N THR A 39 3.75 6.98 12.12
CA THR A 39 2.38 7.15 12.60
C THR A 39 2.33 7.69 14.03
N SER A 40 3.49 8.01 14.61
CA SER A 40 3.58 8.63 15.94
C SER A 40 2.89 9.99 15.96
N VAL A 41 2.28 10.30 17.11
CA VAL A 41 1.62 11.58 17.36
C VAL A 41 2.34 12.28 18.49
N GLU A 42 2.94 13.42 18.18
CA GLU A 42 3.65 14.21 19.19
C GLU A 42 2.67 14.84 20.17
N TYR A 43 2.78 14.47 21.45
CA TYR A 43 2.06 15.12 22.54
C TYR A 43 2.89 16.27 23.12
N THR A 44 2.55 17.51 22.77
CA THR A 44 3.33 18.71 23.10
C THR A 44 3.48 18.97 24.60
N LEU A 45 2.55 18.50 25.43
CA LEU A 45 2.62 18.66 26.89
C LEU A 45 3.42 17.55 27.58
N GLU A 46 3.91 16.57 26.81
CA GLU A 46 4.74 15.41 27.16
C GLU A 46 4.17 14.45 28.21
N SER A 47 3.85 14.94 29.41
CA SER A 47 3.28 14.15 30.50
C SER A 47 2.73 15.02 31.63
N HIS A 48 1.95 14.41 32.52
CA HIS A 48 1.44 15.10 33.71
C HIS A 48 2.55 15.70 34.58
N GLU A 49 3.68 15.00 34.76
CA GLU A 49 4.80 15.51 35.55
C GLU A 49 5.48 16.71 34.86
N THR A 50 5.56 16.71 33.52
CA THR A 50 6.07 17.86 32.75
C THR A 50 5.16 19.07 32.90
N ILE A 51 3.83 18.88 32.81
CA ILE A 51 2.83 19.93 33.00
C ILE A 51 2.90 20.50 34.42
N LYS A 52 2.98 19.63 35.42
CA LYS A 52 3.08 20.01 36.83
C LYS A 52 4.35 20.81 37.11
N ALA A 53 5.49 20.40 36.54
CA ALA A 53 6.75 21.10 36.71
C ALA A 53 6.81 22.45 35.97
N THR A 54 6.27 22.51 34.75
CA THR A 54 6.40 23.68 33.86
C THR A 54 5.31 24.72 34.08
N HIS A 55 4.07 24.25 34.27
CA HIS A 55 2.88 25.12 34.35
C HIS A 55 2.33 25.23 35.77
N HIS A 56 2.90 24.51 36.74
CA HIS A 56 2.45 24.51 38.14
C HIS A 56 0.98 24.07 38.30
N LEU A 57 0.46 23.31 37.33
CA LEU A 57 -0.88 22.76 37.35
C LEU A 57 -0.82 21.35 37.97
N ALA A 58 -1.45 21.18 39.13
CA ALA A 58 -1.39 19.93 39.89
C ALA A 58 -2.74 19.63 40.56
N GLY A 59 -2.95 18.36 40.91
CA GLY A 59 -4.17 17.88 41.57
C GLY A 59 -5.03 17.01 40.65
N THR A 60 -6.02 16.34 41.26
CA THR A 60 -6.85 15.32 40.59
C THR A 60 -7.47 15.79 39.27
N PRO A 61 -8.04 17.02 39.15
CA PRO A 61 -8.62 17.46 37.89
C PRO A 61 -7.59 17.53 36.74
N TYR A 62 -6.38 18.03 37.02
CA TYR A 62 -5.33 18.14 36.00
C TYR A 62 -4.75 16.78 35.64
N LEU A 63 -4.63 15.87 36.62
CA LEU A 63 -4.23 14.48 36.35
C LEU A 63 -5.24 13.77 35.44
N GLU A 64 -6.53 13.90 35.72
CA GLU A 64 -7.59 13.31 34.89
C GLU A 64 -7.60 13.89 33.47
N MET A 65 -7.41 15.21 33.33
CA MET A 65 -7.30 15.86 32.03
C MET A 65 -6.08 15.39 31.24
N THR A 66 -4.90 15.32 31.87
CA THR A 66 -3.69 14.83 31.18
C THR A 66 -3.83 13.38 30.75
N ASN A 67 -4.36 12.50 31.61
CA ASN A 67 -4.57 11.11 31.25
C ASN A 67 -5.55 10.99 30.07
N ALA A 68 -6.63 11.78 30.06
CA ALA A 68 -7.57 11.79 28.94
C ALA A 68 -6.92 12.27 27.63
N GLU A 69 -6.01 13.24 27.69
CA GLU A 69 -5.24 13.70 26.53
C GLU A 69 -4.26 12.63 26.02
N GLU A 70 -3.51 11.97 26.92
CA GLU A 70 -2.62 10.85 26.59
C GLU A 70 -3.38 9.67 25.98
N ASP A 71 -4.58 9.38 26.49
CA ASP A 71 -5.48 8.36 25.94
C ASP A 71 -5.95 8.71 24.52
N ILE A 72 -6.22 9.99 24.24
CA ILE A 72 -6.59 10.47 22.89
C ILE A 72 -5.41 10.30 21.94
N VAL A 73 -4.20 10.69 22.35
CA VAL A 73 -2.97 10.54 21.55
C VAL A 73 -2.76 9.07 21.21
N SER A 74 -2.81 8.19 22.22
CA SER A 74 -2.63 6.75 22.03
C SER A 74 -3.67 6.13 21.10
N GLN A 75 -4.94 6.55 21.21
CA GLN A 75 -6.00 6.11 20.30
C GLN A 75 -5.77 6.58 18.87
N MET A 76 -5.25 7.81 18.71
CA MET A 76 -4.97 8.38 17.40
C MET A 76 -3.79 7.67 16.71
N GLU A 77 -2.71 7.40 17.44
CA GLU A 77 -1.57 6.62 16.95
C GLU A 77 -2.01 5.22 16.49
N LYS A 78 -2.82 4.56 17.32
CA LYS A 78 -3.40 3.26 16.97
C LYS A 78 -4.24 3.35 15.69
N TYR A 79 -5.10 4.36 15.57
CA TYR A 79 -5.91 4.56 14.37
C TYR A 79 -5.04 4.76 13.12
N PHE A 80 -3.97 5.57 13.20
CA PHE A 80 -3.07 5.77 12.08
C PHE A 80 -2.31 4.49 11.70
N GLN A 81 -1.88 3.72 12.70
CA GLN A 81 -1.26 2.42 12.47
C GLN A 81 -2.24 1.42 11.82
N ASP A 82 -3.48 1.34 12.31
CA ASP A 82 -4.53 0.48 11.75
C ASP A 82 -4.84 0.86 10.28
N GLN A 83 -4.91 2.17 9.97
CA GLN A 83 -5.08 2.65 8.59
C GLN A 83 -3.88 2.30 7.71
N LYS A 84 -2.66 2.47 8.22
CA LYS A 84 -1.43 2.10 7.50
C LYS A 84 -1.44 0.61 7.17
N ASP A 85 -1.75 -0.24 8.13
CA ASP A 85 -1.79 -1.69 7.95
C ASP A 85 -2.88 -2.11 6.95
N PHE A 86 -4.08 -1.51 7.05
CA PHE A 86 -5.16 -1.72 6.08
C PHE A 86 -4.72 -1.42 4.64
N PHE A 87 -4.10 -0.25 4.40
CA PHE A 87 -3.65 0.10 3.05
C PHE A 87 -2.48 -0.77 2.56
N LEU A 88 -1.59 -1.22 3.46
CA LEU A 88 -0.54 -2.17 3.11
C LEU A 88 -1.11 -3.52 2.66
N GLU A 89 -2.15 -4.01 3.32
CA GLU A 89 -2.87 -5.23 2.94
C GLU A 89 -3.57 -5.08 1.59
N GLU A 90 -4.28 -3.97 1.37
CA GLU A 90 -4.92 -3.65 0.08
C GLU A 90 -3.91 -3.60 -1.07
N ILE A 91 -2.75 -2.96 -0.86
CA ILE A 91 -1.66 -2.93 -1.84
C ILE A 91 -1.15 -4.35 -2.11
N ALA A 92 -0.93 -5.17 -1.07
CA ALA A 92 -0.46 -6.54 -1.23
C ALA A 92 -1.45 -7.42 -2.02
N SER A 93 -2.75 -7.29 -1.73
CA SER A 93 -3.82 -7.97 -2.46
C SER A 93 -3.82 -7.58 -3.94
N LYS A 94 -3.71 -6.28 -4.24
CA LYS A 94 -3.71 -5.77 -5.61
C LYS A 94 -2.46 -6.18 -6.39
N LEU A 95 -1.29 -6.21 -5.73
CA LEU A 95 -0.05 -6.74 -6.31
C LEU A 95 -0.20 -8.23 -6.67
N SER A 96 -0.76 -9.04 -5.77
CA SER A 96 -1.04 -10.46 -6.03
C SER A 96 -1.94 -10.64 -7.27
N HIS A 97 -3.02 -9.86 -7.36
CA HIS A 97 -3.92 -9.88 -8.51
C HIS A 97 -3.22 -9.52 -9.84
N TYR A 98 -2.36 -8.50 -9.84
CA TYR A 98 -1.62 -8.11 -11.04
C TYR A 98 -0.57 -9.13 -11.45
N ASN A 99 0.10 -9.78 -10.49
CA ASN A 99 1.02 -10.88 -10.78
C ASN A 99 0.30 -12.08 -11.44
N LEU A 100 -0.87 -12.47 -10.92
CA LEU A 100 -1.70 -13.51 -11.56
C LEU A 100 -2.14 -13.11 -12.98
N THR A 101 -2.42 -11.82 -13.20
CA THR A 101 -2.77 -11.31 -14.52
C THR A 101 -1.59 -11.40 -15.48
N LEU A 102 -0.37 -11.05 -15.04
CA LEU A 102 0.85 -11.20 -15.83
C LEU A 102 1.11 -12.67 -16.21
N ASP A 103 0.92 -13.60 -15.28
CA ASP A 103 1.07 -15.03 -15.54
C ASP A 103 0.09 -15.51 -16.62
N SER A 104 -1.16 -15.06 -16.55
CA SER A 104 -2.18 -15.35 -17.57
C SER A 104 -1.81 -14.81 -18.96
N TYR A 105 -1.30 -13.57 -19.02
CA TYR A 105 -0.83 -12.97 -20.27
C TYR A 105 0.40 -13.70 -20.82
N SER A 106 1.34 -14.11 -19.97
CA SER A 106 2.52 -14.89 -20.35
C SER A 106 2.13 -16.25 -20.97
N ARG A 107 1.16 -16.96 -20.37
CA ARG A 107 0.61 -18.20 -20.93
C ARG A 107 -0.06 -17.96 -22.28
N SER A 108 -0.85 -16.88 -22.38
CA SER A 108 -1.53 -16.50 -23.63
C SER A 108 -0.54 -16.17 -24.74
N LEU A 109 0.51 -15.41 -24.43
CA LEU A 109 1.59 -15.08 -25.36
C LEU A 109 2.34 -16.32 -25.82
N THR A 110 2.64 -17.25 -24.92
CA THR A 110 3.30 -18.52 -25.26
C THR A 110 2.45 -19.33 -26.24
N SER A 111 1.15 -19.46 -25.98
CA SER A 111 0.21 -20.14 -26.88
C SER A 111 0.10 -19.46 -28.25
N LEU A 112 0.01 -18.12 -28.28
CA LEU A 112 -0.05 -17.36 -29.52
C LEU A 112 1.24 -17.47 -30.33
N ARG A 113 2.41 -17.44 -29.69
CA ARG A 113 3.71 -17.62 -30.36
C ARG A 113 3.84 -19.03 -30.94
N ASN A 114 3.41 -20.06 -30.21
CA ASN A 114 3.38 -21.44 -30.72
C ASN A 114 2.44 -21.57 -31.92
N SER A 115 1.24 -20.99 -31.86
CA SER A 115 0.30 -21.03 -32.99
C SER A 115 0.77 -20.23 -34.20
N LEU A 116 1.49 -19.12 -34.01
CA LEU A 116 2.13 -18.38 -35.10
C LEU A 116 3.22 -19.21 -35.79
N ALA A 117 4.02 -19.95 -35.02
CA ALA A 117 5.07 -20.82 -35.54
C ALA A 117 4.53 -22.01 -36.35
N LEU A 118 3.33 -22.49 -35.99
CA LEU A 118 2.64 -23.60 -36.67
C LEU A 118 1.73 -23.13 -37.82
N ALA A 119 1.50 -21.82 -37.96
CA ALA A 119 0.73 -21.29 -39.07
C ALA A 119 1.60 -21.30 -40.34
N GLU A 120 1.15 -21.97 -41.39
CA GLU A 120 1.74 -21.91 -42.74
C GLU A 120 1.34 -20.63 -43.49
#